data_AF-A0A7C2K052-F1
#
_entry.id   AF-A0A7C2K052-F1
#
_cell.length_a   1.000
_cell.length_b   1.000
_cell.length_c   1.000
_cell.angle_alpha   90.00
_cell.angle_beta   90.00
_cell.angle_gamma   90.00
#
_symmetry.space_group_name_H-M   'P 1'
#
loop_
_entity.id
_entity.type
_entity.pdbx_description
1 polymer ?
#
loop_
_entity_poly.entity_id
_entity_poly.type
_entity_poly.pdbx_seq_one_letter_code
_entity_poly.pdbx_strand_id
1 'polypeptide(L)'
;GHEDTVNNHGREARLFDQPVAALLNDLKTQGLLGETLVICTSEFGRMCCTQGGKGRDHNPFAFTSWLAGGGIKGGSAYGASDEFAYKTVTDPVYCYDLHATALHLLGIDHTKLTYFHNGINRRLTDVHGHVIHEILA
;
A
#
# COMPACT_ATOMS: atom_id res chain seq x y z
N GLY A 1 6.26 1.86 18.72
CA GLY A 1 6.96 0.57 18.54
C GLY A 1 5.98 -0.59 18.66
N HIS A 2 6.37 -1.79 18.27
CA HIS A 2 5.45 -2.96 18.24
C HIS A 2 5.35 -3.73 19.58
N GLU A 3 6.09 -3.32 20.60
CA GLU A 3 6.23 -3.96 21.94
C GLU A 3 4.92 -4.10 22.74
N ASP A 4 3.99 -3.16 22.58
CA ASP A 4 2.64 -3.20 23.16
C ASP A 4 1.67 -2.71 22.08
N THR A 5 1.14 -3.65 21.30
CA THR A 5 0.36 -3.32 20.11
C THR A 5 -0.95 -2.60 20.48
N VAL A 6 -1.59 -2.97 21.58
CA VAL A 6 -2.87 -2.37 22.00
C VAL A 6 -2.68 -0.90 22.34
N ASN A 7 -1.70 -0.58 23.20
CA ASN A 7 -1.47 0.81 23.61
C ASN A 7 -0.87 1.63 22.48
N ASN A 8 0.17 1.12 21.81
CA ASN A 8 0.88 1.89 20.80
C ASN A 8 0.01 2.08 19.55
N HIS A 9 -0.52 1.02 18.94
CA HIS A 9 -1.35 1.18 17.74
C HIS A 9 -2.65 1.91 18.06
N GLY A 10 -3.25 1.69 19.24
CA GLY A 10 -4.44 2.44 19.66
C GLY A 10 -4.18 3.94 19.75
N ARG A 11 -3.00 4.36 20.24
CA ARG A 11 -2.60 5.77 20.26
C ARG A 11 -2.31 6.28 18.85
N GLU A 12 -1.44 5.61 18.10
CA GLU A 12 -1.02 6.06 16.76
C GLU A 12 -2.20 6.12 15.79
N ALA A 13 -3.12 5.15 15.83
CA ALA A 13 -4.32 5.15 14.99
C ALA A 13 -5.20 6.39 15.26
N ARG A 14 -5.36 6.80 16.52
CA ARG A 14 -6.12 8.02 16.86
C ARG A 14 -5.43 9.31 16.40
N LEU A 15 -4.10 9.33 16.37
CA LEU A 15 -3.33 10.45 15.83
C LEU A 15 -3.39 10.50 14.30
N PHE A 16 -3.52 9.35 13.64
CA PHE A 16 -3.56 9.22 12.19
C PHE A 16 -4.96 9.47 11.59
N ASP A 17 -6.02 8.98 12.26
CA ASP A 17 -7.38 8.94 11.73
C ASP A 17 -7.92 10.31 11.30
N GLN A 18 -7.96 11.28 12.22
CA GLN A 18 -8.58 12.59 11.96
C GLN A 18 -7.81 13.42 10.91
N PRO A 19 -6.46 13.53 10.94
CA PRO A 19 -5.74 14.27 9.91
C PRO A 19 -5.89 13.68 8.50
N VAL A 20 -5.92 12.35 8.39
CA VAL A 20 -6.10 11.68 7.08
C VAL A 20 -7.50 11.88 6.55
N ALA A 21 -8.51 11.76 7.41
CA ALA A 21 -9.89 12.07 7.03
C ALA A 21 -10.03 13.54 6.57
N ALA A 22 -9.38 14.47 7.28
CA ALA A 22 -9.35 15.88 6.89
C ALA A 22 -8.69 16.08 5.52
N LEU A 23 -7.51 15.49 5.28
CA LEU A 23 -6.82 15.56 3.98
C LEU A 23 -7.70 15.06 2.83
N LEU A 24 -8.34 13.89 3.00
CA LEU A 24 -9.20 13.32 1.96
C LEU A 24 -10.45 14.18 1.71
N ASN A 25 -11.04 14.74 2.77
CA ASN A 25 -12.18 15.66 2.65
C ASN A 25 -11.78 16.97 1.96
N ASP A 26 -10.62 17.53 2.28
CA ASP A 26 -10.11 18.75 1.66
C ASP A 26 -9.86 18.51 0.17
N LEU A 27 -9.14 17.43 -0.19
CA LEU A 27 -8.95 17.05 -1.59
C LEU A 27 -10.29 16.87 -2.33
N LYS A 28 -11.28 16.24 -1.69
CA LYS A 28 -12.59 16.04 -2.31
C LYS A 28 -13.36 17.35 -2.50
N THR A 29 -13.40 18.21 -1.48
CA THR A 29 -14.14 19.48 -1.52
C THR A 29 -13.52 20.49 -2.48
N GLN A 30 -12.19 20.43 -2.67
CA GLN A 30 -11.49 21.21 -3.69
C GLN A 30 -11.56 20.60 -5.11
N GLY A 31 -12.24 19.45 -5.28
CA GLY A 31 -12.31 18.75 -6.57
C GLY A 31 -11.01 18.07 -7.01
N LEU A 32 -9.98 18.05 -6.16
CA LEU A 32 -8.64 17.54 -6.45
C LEU A 32 -8.50 16.03 -6.27
N LEU A 33 -9.40 15.39 -5.51
CA LEU A 33 -9.29 13.95 -5.21
C LEU A 33 -9.31 13.10 -6.49
N GLY A 34 -10.04 13.52 -7.53
CA GLY A 34 -10.08 12.82 -8.82
C GLY A 34 -8.73 12.81 -9.56
N GLU A 35 -7.91 13.83 -9.33
CA GLU A 35 -6.61 14.05 -9.99
C GLU A 35 -5.41 13.71 -9.08
N THR A 36 -5.67 13.37 -7.82
CA THR A 36 -4.65 13.06 -6.82
C THR A 36 -4.73 11.60 -6.40
N LEU A 37 -3.67 10.84 -6.67
CA LEU A 37 -3.51 9.50 -6.12
C LEU A 37 -2.96 9.58 -4.69
N VAL A 38 -3.75 9.12 -3.72
CA VAL A 38 -3.33 8.95 -2.33
C VAL A 38 -3.03 7.48 -2.09
N ILE A 39 -1.82 7.18 -1.62
CA ILE A 39 -1.38 5.83 -1.23
C ILE A 39 -1.00 5.88 0.24
N CYS A 40 -1.66 5.07 1.07
CA CYS A 40 -1.21 4.80 2.42
C CYS A 40 -0.76 3.36 2.53
N THR A 41 0.47 3.16 2.96
CA THR A 41 1.09 1.86 3.06
C THR A 41 1.93 1.75 4.33
N SER A 42 2.14 0.53 4.78
CA SER A 42 3.13 0.20 5.80
C SER A 42 4.39 -0.38 5.16
N GLU A 43 5.50 -0.38 5.90
CA GLU A 43 6.72 -1.10 5.51
C GLU A 43 6.54 -2.63 5.62
N PHE A 44 5.74 -3.08 6.60
CA PHE A 44 5.49 -4.48 6.90
C PHE A 44 4.19 -4.63 7.71
N GLY A 45 3.63 -5.84 7.77
CA GLY A 45 2.44 -6.14 8.57
C GLY A 45 2.81 -6.58 9.98
N ARG A 46 1.85 -7.10 10.74
CA ARG A 46 2.08 -7.69 12.07
C ARG A 46 1.77 -9.18 12.05
N MET A 47 2.66 -9.99 12.63
CA MET A 47 2.42 -11.42 12.78
C MET A 47 1.17 -11.68 13.64
N CYS A 48 0.56 -12.85 13.51
CA CYS A 48 -0.46 -13.33 14.45
C CYS A 48 0.14 -13.78 15.79
N CYS A 49 1.45 -14.01 15.82
CA CYS A 49 2.20 -14.47 16.97
C CYS A 49 3.15 -13.39 17.50
N THR A 50 3.75 -13.70 18.65
CA THR A 50 4.77 -12.90 19.30
C THR A 50 5.88 -13.81 19.82
N GLN A 51 7.13 -13.41 19.64
CA GLN A 51 8.28 -14.03 20.29
C GLN A 51 8.42 -13.64 21.77
N GLY A 52 7.53 -12.80 22.29
CA GLY A 52 7.43 -12.45 23.71
C GLY A 52 6.76 -11.09 23.95
N GLY A 53 6.21 -10.90 25.15
CA GLY A 53 5.62 -9.61 25.54
C GLY A 53 4.20 -9.36 25.02
N LYS A 54 3.78 -8.09 24.99
CA LYS A 54 2.41 -7.65 24.64
C LYS A 54 2.28 -7.24 23.16
N GLY A 55 3.36 -7.42 22.40
CA GLY A 55 3.49 -6.99 21.02
C GLY A 55 3.13 -8.06 20.01
N ARG A 56 3.36 -7.72 18.73
CA ARG A 56 3.36 -8.67 17.60
C ARG A 56 4.55 -8.38 16.70
N ASP A 57 5.24 -9.42 16.25
CA ASP A 57 6.47 -9.31 15.46
C ASP A 57 6.22 -8.76 14.06
N HIS A 58 7.30 -8.34 13.38
CA HIS A 58 7.17 -7.85 12.01
C HIS A 58 6.80 -8.98 11.04
N ASN A 59 5.76 -8.75 10.23
CA ASN A 59 5.32 -9.68 9.19
C ASN A 59 5.78 -9.18 7.81
N PRO A 60 6.78 -9.83 7.20
CA PRO A 60 7.22 -9.49 5.85
C PRO A 60 6.36 -10.14 4.75
N PHE A 61 5.43 -11.04 5.10
CA PHE A 61 4.68 -11.86 4.15
C PHE A 61 3.29 -11.33 3.82
N ALA A 62 2.73 -10.45 4.66
CA ALA A 62 1.43 -9.85 4.45
C ALA A 62 1.34 -8.48 5.14
N PHE A 63 0.82 -7.50 4.42
CA PHE A 63 0.37 -6.21 4.94
C PHE A 63 -0.70 -5.62 4.04
N THR A 64 -1.32 -4.53 4.50
CA THR A 64 -2.40 -3.86 3.76
C THR A 64 -1.98 -2.45 3.41
N SER A 65 -2.24 -2.07 2.16
CA SER A 65 -2.20 -0.69 1.69
C SER A 65 -3.62 -0.28 1.31
N TRP A 66 -3.97 0.99 1.53
CA TRP A 66 -5.21 1.55 0.99
C TRP A 66 -4.88 2.70 0.04
N LEU A 67 -5.73 2.85 -0.98
CA LEU A 67 -5.59 3.86 -2.02
C LEU A 67 -6.88 4.66 -2.14
N ALA A 68 -6.75 5.93 -2.56
CA ALA A 68 -7.89 6.78 -2.87
C ALA A 68 -7.56 7.78 -3.98
N GLY A 69 -8.58 8.18 -4.73
CA GLY A 69 -8.45 9.20 -5.78
C GLY A 69 -7.67 8.73 -7.01
N GLY A 70 -7.33 9.67 -7.89
CA GLY A 70 -6.40 9.45 -9.01
C GLY A 70 -6.75 8.27 -9.93
N GLY A 71 -8.04 8.01 -10.18
CA GLY A 71 -8.49 6.90 -11.04
C GLY A 71 -8.63 5.52 -10.36
N ILE A 72 -8.53 5.45 -9.02
CA ILE A 72 -8.80 4.22 -8.27
C ILE A 72 -10.31 3.96 -8.10
N LYS A 73 -10.71 2.71 -8.28
CA LYS A 73 -12.07 2.21 -8.04
C LYS A 73 -12.39 2.15 -6.54
N GLY A 74 -13.20 3.10 -6.09
CA GLY A 74 -13.67 3.15 -4.69
C GLY A 74 -14.54 1.95 -4.29
N GLY A 75 -14.55 1.63 -2.99
CA GLY A 75 -15.40 0.58 -2.42
C GLY A 75 -14.99 -0.84 -2.80
N SER A 76 -13.74 -1.04 -3.22
CA SER A 76 -13.19 -2.33 -3.60
C SER A 76 -12.12 -2.81 -2.60
N ALA A 77 -11.92 -4.11 -2.54
CA ALA A 77 -10.81 -4.77 -1.87
C ALA A 77 -10.22 -5.81 -2.84
N TYR A 78 -8.90 -5.96 -2.83
CA TYR A 78 -8.19 -6.85 -3.75
C TYR A 78 -7.12 -7.63 -2.99
N GLY A 79 -7.07 -8.95 -3.23
CA GLY A 79 -6.25 -9.89 -2.51
C GLY A 79 -6.75 -10.22 -1.10
N ALA A 80 -6.23 -11.31 -0.53
CA ALA A 80 -6.53 -11.72 0.84
C ALA A 80 -5.38 -12.51 1.46
N SER A 81 -5.25 -12.40 2.78
CA SER A 81 -4.36 -13.24 3.57
C SER A 81 -5.03 -14.52 4.02
N ASP A 82 -4.23 -15.48 4.48
CA ASP A 82 -4.74 -16.68 5.14
C ASP A 82 -5.54 -16.34 6.42
N GLU A 83 -6.17 -17.35 6.99
CA GLU A 83 -7.02 -17.22 8.18
C GLU A 83 -6.29 -16.67 9.42
N PHE A 84 -4.96 -16.69 9.42
CA PHE A 84 -4.12 -16.15 10.49
C PHE A 84 -3.54 -14.78 10.15
N ALA A 85 -3.83 -14.21 8.97
CA ALA A 85 -3.16 -13.03 8.44
C ALA A 85 -1.62 -13.17 8.40
N TYR A 86 -1.12 -14.39 8.24
CA TYR A 86 0.30 -14.67 8.17
C TYR A 86 0.84 -14.36 6.77
N LYS A 87 0.23 -14.87 5.71
CA LYS A 87 0.66 -14.68 4.32
C LYS A 87 -0.49 -14.33 3.39
N THR A 88 -0.23 -13.52 2.36
CA THR A 88 -1.17 -13.29 1.25
C THR A 88 -1.31 -14.55 0.39
N VAL A 89 -2.54 -15.07 0.25
CA VAL A 89 -2.84 -16.33 -0.46
C VAL A 89 -3.79 -16.16 -1.64
N THR A 90 -4.60 -15.11 -1.65
CA THR A 90 -5.47 -14.76 -2.78
C THR A 90 -4.91 -13.51 -3.44
N ASP A 91 -4.73 -13.56 -4.76
CA ASP A 91 -4.26 -12.45 -5.62
C ASP A 91 -3.12 -11.62 -4.98
N PRO A 92 -1.95 -12.24 -4.72
CA PRO A 92 -0.86 -11.56 -4.04
C PRO A 92 -0.33 -10.39 -4.88
N VAL A 93 -0.23 -9.24 -4.22
CA VAL A 93 0.31 -7.99 -4.78
C VAL A 93 1.62 -7.67 -4.06
N TYR A 94 2.60 -7.20 -4.83
CA TYR A 94 3.89 -6.77 -4.30
C TYR A 94 4.12 -5.27 -4.52
N CYS A 95 5.15 -4.72 -3.87
CA CYS A 95 5.48 -3.29 -3.96
C CYS A 95 5.73 -2.83 -5.41
N TYR A 96 6.29 -3.69 -6.25
CA TYR A 96 6.50 -3.39 -7.66
C TYR A 96 5.19 -3.27 -8.46
N ASP A 97 4.12 -3.97 -8.07
CA ASP A 97 2.81 -3.88 -8.73
C ASP A 97 2.10 -2.58 -8.32
N LEU A 98 2.21 -2.22 -7.04
CA LEU A 98 1.70 -0.95 -6.52
C LEU A 98 2.37 0.23 -7.23
N HIS A 99 3.69 0.18 -7.41
CA HIS A 99 4.42 1.22 -8.15
C HIS A 99 4.12 1.20 -9.66
N ALA A 100 3.97 0.03 -10.28
CA ALA A 100 3.56 -0.07 -11.69
C ALA A 100 2.18 0.59 -11.90
N THR A 101 1.23 0.31 -11.00
CA THR A 101 -0.12 0.87 -11.03
C THR A 101 -0.11 2.38 -10.81
N ALA A 102 0.67 2.88 -9.85
CA ALA A 102 0.81 4.32 -9.63
C ALA A 102 1.39 5.05 -10.84
N LEU A 103 2.44 4.50 -11.47
CA LEU A 103 3.03 5.08 -12.68
C LEU A 103 2.05 5.04 -13.86
N HIS A 104 1.28 3.97 -14.01
CA HIS A 104 0.23 3.86 -15.02
C HIS A 104 -0.81 4.97 -14.87
N LEU A 105 -1.29 5.23 -13.64
CA LEU A 105 -2.24 6.30 -13.34
C LEU A 105 -1.67 7.71 -13.62
N LEU A 106 -0.35 7.87 -13.56
CA LEU A 106 0.35 9.09 -13.95
C LEU A 106 0.59 9.20 -15.48
N GLY A 107 0.11 8.23 -16.27
CA GLY A 107 0.32 8.17 -17.72
C GLY A 107 1.74 7.75 -18.12
N ILE A 108 2.50 7.14 -17.20
CA ILE A 108 3.88 6.72 -17.42
C ILE A 108 3.92 5.20 -17.64
N ASP A 109 4.50 4.78 -18.77
CA ASP A 109 4.84 3.38 -19.00
C ASP A 109 6.04 2.97 -18.12
N HIS A 110 5.75 2.29 -17.01
CA HIS A 110 6.75 1.87 -16.04
C HIS A 110 7.84 0.95 -16.62
N THR A 111 7.59 0.28 -17.75
CA THR A 111 8.57 -0.58 -18.41
C THR A 111 9.61 0.19 -19.21
N LYS A 112 9.28 1.44 -19.60
CA LYS A 112 10.14 2.36 -20.34
C LYS A 112 10.82 3.38 -19.44
N LEU A 113 10.32 3.60 -18.23
CA LEU A 113 10.98 4.44 -17.22
C LEU A 113 12.21 3.73 -16.65
N THR A 114 13.33 3.87 -17.35
CA THR A 114 14.58 3.19 -17.00
C THR A 114 15.73 4.15 -16.76
N TYR A 115 16.66 3.75 -15.90
CA TYR A 115 17.94 4.41 -15.67
C TYR A 115 19.09 3.41 -15.88
N PHE A 116 20.02 3.74 -16.78
CA PHE A 116 21.17 2.87 -17.05
C PHE A 116 22.17 2.94 -15.89
N HIS A 117 22.35 1.83 -15.18
CA HIS A 117 23.24 1.74 -14.03
C HIS A 117 23.87 0.35 -13.91
N ASN A 118 25.19 0.29 -13.75
CA ASN A 118 25.97 -0.95 -13.66
C ASN A 118 25.68 -1.96 -14.79
N GLY A 119 25.63 -1.46 -16.04
CA GLY A 119 25.52 -2.30 -17.23
C GLY A 119 24.10 -2.78 -17.56
N ILE A 120 23.08 -2.35 -16.82
CA ILE A 120 21.69 -2.73 -17.06
C ILE A 120 20.76 -1.52 -16.96
N ASN A 121 19.71 -1.50 -17.78
CA ASN A 121 18.60 -0.57 -17.65
C ASN A 121 17.74 -0.99 -16.44
N ARG A 122 17.94 -0.32 -15.30
CA ARG A 122 17.15 -0.52 -14.07
C ARG A 122 15.81 0.18 -14.21
N ARG A 123 14.75 -0.40 -13.66
CA ARG A 123 13.43 0.25 -13.51
C ARG A 123 12.94 0.11 -12.07
N LEU A 124 12.10 1.05 -11.62
CA LEU A 124 11.55 1.07 -10.26
C LEU A 124 10.81 -0.23 -9.89
N THR A 125 10.19 -0.85 -10.88
CA THR A 125 9.33 -2.03 -10.73
C THR A 125 10.10 -3.36 -10.91
N ASP A 126 11.42 -3.28 -11.11
CA ASP A 126 12.30 -4.39 -11.52
C ASP A 126 11.69 -5.25 -12.63
N VAL A 127 12.14 -6.46 -12.94
CA VAL A 127 11.59 -7.29 -14.02
C VAL A 127 10.15 -7.80 -13.79
N HIS A 128 9.49 -7.43 -12.69
CA HIS A 128 8.23 -8.03 -12.24
C HIS A 128 6.98 -7.17 -12.49
N GLY A 129 6.96 -5.90 -12.08
CA GLY A 129 5.72 -5.12 -11.88
C GLY A 129 4.62 -5.29 -12.93
N HIS A 130 3.41 -5.53 -12.43
CA HIS A 130 2.18 -5.60 -13.22
C HIS A 130 1.18 -4.54 -12.73
N VAL A 131 0.48 -3.91 -13.68
CA VAL A 131 -0.61 -2.99 -13.35
C VAL A 131 -1.78 -3.80 -12.80
N ILE A 132 -2.29 -3.41 -11.63
CA ILE A 132 -3.44 -4.04 -10.98
C ILE A 132 -4.71 -3.42 -11.59
N HIS A 133 -5.19 -3.99 -12.69
CA HIS A 133 -6.32 -3.42 -13.43
C HIS A 133 -7.65 -3.51 -12.67
N GLU A 134 -7.76 -4.45 -11.74
CA GLU A 134 -8.96 -4.75 -10.97
C GLU A 134 -9.36 -3.62 -10.00
N ILE A 135 -8.40 -2.76 -9.64
CA ILE A 135 -8.59 -1.62 -8.73
C ILE A 135 -8.69 -0.28 -9.45
N LEU A 136 -8.70 -0.25 -10.79
CA LEU A 136 -8.87 0.97 -11.59
C LEU A 136 -10.35 1.24 -11.91
N ALA A 137 -10.71 2.52 -12.02
CA ALA A 137 -12.08 3.00 -12.25
C ALA A 137 -12.54 2.90 -13.72
#